data_AF-A0A563BCV7-F1
#
_entry.id   AF-A0A563BCV7-F1
#
_cell.length_a   1.000
_cell.length_b   1.000
_cell.length_c   1.000
_cell.angle_alpha   90.00
_cell.angle_beta   90.00
_cell.angle_gamma   90.00
#
_symmetry.space_group_name_H-M   'P 1'
#
loop_
_entity.id
_entity.type
_entity.pdbx_description
1 polymer ?
#
loop_
_entity_poly.entity_id
_entity_poly.type
_entity_poly.pdbx_seq_one_letter_code
_entity_poly.pdbx_strand_id
1 'polypeptide(L)'
;MNIAVLGGGVEGKALKKYFTSHGHHVQIFDNFKDEDVKNFQLSDFDQVFRSPSVRPLDKSWTSMTQYFFEHCKAKIIGVTGTKGKGTTCSIITSILRSIMQQLRWQPQRFRDYVHLGWKDSRGVL
;
A
#
# COMPACT_ATOMS: atom_id res chain seq x y z
N MET A 1 -12.58 10.54 -6.13
CA MET A 1 -12.19 9.69 -7.25
C MET A 1 -13.18 8.56 -7.40
N ASN A 2 -13.45 8.18 -8.63
CA ASN A 2 -14.10 6.94 -9.01
C ASN A 2 -13.00 5.91 -9.29
N ILE A 3 -13.00 4.82 -8.53
CA ILE A 3 -11.92 3.83 -8.55
C ILE A 3 -12.47 2.47 -8.98
N ALA A 4 -11.82 1.84 -9.95
CA ALA A 4 -12.07 0.45 -10.34
C ALA A 4 -11.07 -0.48 -9.67
N VAL A 5 -11.53 -1.62 -9.18
CA VAL A 5 -10.69 -2.67 -8.58
C VAL A 5 -10.96 -4.00 -9.28
N LEU A 6 -9.95 -4.52 -9.99
CA LEU A 6 -9.98 -5.79 -10.71
C LEU A 6 -9.49 -6.93 -9.79
N GLY A 7 -10.46 -7.58 -9.13
CA GLY A 7 -10.27 -8.71 -8.22
C GLY A 7 -10.82 -8.42 -6.82
N GLY A 8 -11.81 -9.21 -6.38
CA GLY A 8 -12.53 -9.03 -5.10
C GLY A 8 -11.96 -9.78 -3.90
N GLY A 9 -10.72 -10.27 -4.01
CA GLY A 9 -10.00 -10.95 -2.93
C GLY A 9 -9.69 -10.06 -1.71
N VAL A 10 -8.79 -10.53 -0.84
CA VAL A 10 -8.42 -9.82 0.40
C VAL A 10 -7.91 -8.40 0.11
N GLU A 11 -7.08 -8.22 -0.92
CA GLU A 11 -6.53 -6.92 -1.31
C GLU A 11 -7.62 -5.98 -1.84
N GLY A 12 -8.52 -6.45 -2.71
CA GLY A 12 -9.59 -5.64 -3.27
C GLY A 12 -10.58 -5.14 -2.21
N LYS A 13 -10.91 -5.99 -1.23
CA LYS A 13 -11.71 -5.60 -0.05
C LYS A 13 -11.00 -4.56 0.81
N ALA A 14 -9.68 -4.69 0.98
CA ALA A 14 -8.88 -3.70 1.72
C ALA A 14 -8.85 -2.34 1.00
N LEU A 15 -8.65 -2.33 -0.33
CA LEU A 15 -8.70 -1.11 -1.15
C LEU A 15 -10.07 -0.42 -1.05
N LYS A 16 -11.16 -1.18 -1.20
CA LYS A 16 -12.53 -0.64 -1.05
C LYS A 16 -12.71 0.00 0.32
N LYS A 17 -12.35 -0.71 1.40
CA LYS A 17 -12.44 -0.17 2.76
C LYS A 17 -11.64 1.13 2.91
N TYR A 18 -10.40 1.15 2.44
CA TYR A 18 -9.51 2.30 2.55
C TYR A 18 -10.07 3.51 1.77
N PHE A 19 -10.37 3.36 0.48
CA PHE A 19 -10.80 4.51 -0.32
C PHE A 19 -12.20 5.01 0.02
N THR A 20 -13.13 4.12 0.34
CA THR A 20 -14.47 4.54 0.81
C THR A 20 -14.39 5.31 2.12
N SER A 21 -13.50 4.95 3.05
CA SER A 21 -13.30 5.73 4.28
C SER A 21 -12.72 7.13 4.04
N HIS A 22 -12.17 7.38 2.85
CA HIS A 22 -11.64 8.69 2.43
C HIS A 22 -12.61 9.41 1.47
N GLY A 23 -13.87 8.98 1.39
CA GLY A 23 -14.90 9.66 0.59
C GLY A 23 -14.79 9.39 -0.92
N HIS A 24 -14.16 8.29 -1.32
CA HIS A 24 -14.07 7.90 -2.72
C HIS A 24 -15.04 6.77 -3.07
N HIS A 25 -15.48 6.75 -4.32
CA HIS A 25 -16.32 5.69 -4.86
C HIS A 25 -15.44 4.55 -5.38
N VAL A 26 -15.78 3.30 -5.02
CA VAL A 26 -15.02 2.12 -5.42
C VAL A 26 -15.94 1.04 -5.96
N GLN A 27 -15.71 0.65 -7.21
CA GLN A 27 -16.35 -0.48 -7.85
C GLN A 27 -15.39 -1.67 -7.93
N ILE A 28 -15.82 -2.82 -7.42
CA ILE A 28 -15.07 -4.07 -7.51
C ILE A 28 -15.63 -4.87 -8.70
N PHE A 29 -14.73 -5.29 -9.58
CA PHE A 29 -14.99 -6.29 -10.61
C PHE A 29 -14.40 -7.61 -10.11
N ASP A 30 -15.18 -8.68 -10.12
CA ASP A 30 -14.76 -10.01 -9.64
C ASP A 30 -15.41 -11.11 -10.49
N ASN A 31 -14.95 -12.36 -10.35
CA ASN A 31 -15.47 -13.52 -11.09
C ASN A 31 -15.44 -13.36 -12.63
N PHE A 32 -14.35 -12.81 -13.17
CA PHE A 32 -14.14 -12.64 -14.61
C PHE A 32 -12.91 -13.41 -15.09
N LYS A 33 -12.83 -13.70 -16.39
CA LYS A 33 -11.61 -14.16 -17.05
C LYS A 33 -10.83 -12.97 -17.59
N ASP A 34 -9.52 -13.11 -17.75
CA ASP A 34 -8.65 -12.05 -18.29
C ASP A 34 -9.18 -11.48 -19.63
N GLU A 35 -9.81 -12.33 -20.45
CA GLU A 35 -10.42 -11.96 -21.73
C GLU A 35 -11.61 -11.02 -21.59
N ASP A 36 -12.33 -11.04 -20.46
CA ASP A 36 -13.51 -10.23 -20.20
C ASP A 36 -13.15 -8.79 -19.84
N VAL A 37 -11.93 -8.55 -19.36
CA VAL A 37 -11.48 -7.24 -18.86
C VAL A 37 -11.58 -6.16 -19.92
N LYS A 38 -11.36 -6.51 -21.20
CA LYS A 38 -11.49 -5.59 -22.35
C LYS A 38 -12.92 -5.08 -22.56
N ASN A 39 -13.92 -5.76 -22.01
CA ASN A 39 -15.33 -5.39 -22.13
C ASN A 39 -15.77 -4.45 -21.00
N PHE A 40 -14.92 -4.22 -19.99
CA PHE A 40 -15.23 -3.29 -18.91
C PHE A 40 -14.97 -1.86 -19.36
N GLN A 41 -15.95 -0.98 -19.14
CA GLN A 41 -15.78 0.48 -19.31
C GLN A 41 -14.92 1.04 -18.18
N LEU A 42 -13.60 0.86 -18.30
CA LEU A 42 -12.63 1.31 -17.31
C LEU A 42 -12.15 2.76 -17.55
N SER A 43 -12.46 3.35 -18.71
CA SER A 43 -12.12 4.73 -19.09
C SER A 43 -12.75 5.78 -18.18
N ASP A 44 -13.86 5.45 -17.53
CA ASP A 44 -14.66 6.39 -16.73
C ASP A 44 -14.16 6.47 -15.28
N PHE A 45 -13.15 5.67 -14.93
CA PHE A 45 -12.53 5.64 -13.62
C PHE A 45 -11.24 6.44 -13.61
N ASP A 46 -11.05 7.22 -12.56
CA ASP A 46 -9.83 8.02 -12.36
C ASP A 46 -8.60 7.12 -12.11
N GLN A 47 -8.83 5.95 -11.52
CA GLN A 47 -7.78 4.97 -11.22
C GLN A 47 -8.30 3.55 -11.29
N VAL A 48 -7.50 2.68 -11.93
CA VAL A 48 -7.72 1.23 -11.95
C VAL A 48 -6.66 0.55 -11.07
N PHE A 49 -7.12 -0.23 -10.12
CA PHE A 49 -6.31 -1.16 -9.32
C PHE A 49 -6.49 -2.57 -9.84
N ARG A 50 -5.40 -3.30 -9.99
CA ARG A 50 -5.42 -4.71 -10.38
C ARG A 50 -4.83 -5.61 -9.29
N SER A 51 -5.37 -6.81 -9.17
CA SER A 51 -4.76 -7.88 -8.38
C SER A 51 -3.52 -8.45 -9.10
N PRO A 52 -2.57 -9.09 -8.38
CA PRO A 52 -1.36 -9.66 -8.95
C PRO A 52 -1.57 -10.59 -10.16
N SER A 53 -2.67 -11.35 -10.14
CA SER A 53 -3.02 -12.34 -11.17
C SER A 53 -3.59 -11.73 -12.45
N VAL A 54 -4.13 -10.50 -12.40
CA VAL A 54 -4.69 -9.82 -13.56
C VAL A 54 -3.56 -9.16 -14.35
N ARG A 55 -3.44 -9.52 -15.63
CA ARG A 55 -2.45 -8.91 -16.52
C ARG A 55 -2.81 -7.45 -16.79
N PRO A 56 -1.86 -6.50 -16.68
CA PRO A 56 -2.13 -5.11 -17.02
C PRO A 56 -2.30 -4.98 -18.54
N LEU A 57 -3.45 -4.47 -18.97
CA LEU A 57 -3.71 -4.13 -20.39
C LEU A 57 -3.35 -2.68 -20.71
N ASP A 58 -3.30 -1.83 -19.68
CA ASP A 58 -2.92 -0.42 -19.77
C ASP A 58 -1.80 -0.12 -18.77
N LYS A 59 -0.88 0.78 -19.13
CA LYS A 59 0.26 1.20 -18.31
C LYS A 59 -0.15 2.09 -17.13
N SER A 60 -1.30 2.75 -17.22
CA SER A 60 -1.86 3.61 -16.16
C SER A 60 -2.41 2.81 -14.97
N TRP A 61 -2.63 1.50 -15.13
CA TRP A 61 -3.15 0.66 -14.06
C TRP A 61 -2.09 0.44 -12.99
N THR A 62 -2.52 0.51 -11.73
CA THR A 62 -1.64 0.32 -10.58
C THR A 62 -2.03 -0.93 -9.77
N SER A 63 -1.16 -1.31 -8.84
CA SER A 63 -1.46 -2.35 -7.85
C SER A 63 -1.57 -1.72 -6.47
N MET A 64 -2.22 -2.41 -5.53
CA MET A 64 -2.24 -1.97 -4.13
C MET A 64 -0.82 -1.72 -3.58
N THR A 65 0.12 -2.62 -3.90
CA THR A 65 1.52 -2.53 -3.44
C THR A 65 2.25 -1.34 -4.04
N GLN A 66 2.10 -1.08 -5.35
CA GLN A 66 2.71 0.08 -6.00
C GLN A 66 2.17 1.38 -5.41
N TYR A 67 0.84 1.49 -5.28
CA TYR A 67 0.21 2.65 -4.65
C TYR A 67 0.68 2.83 -3.19
N PHE A 68 0.82 1.73 -2.44
CA PHE A 68 1.36 1.77 -1.08
C PHE A 68 2.79 2.32 -1.04
N PHE A 69 3.66 1.90 -1.96
CA PHE A 69 5.03 2.44 -2.04
C PHE A 69 5.06 3.93 -2.37
N GLU A 70 4.18 4.40 -3.26
CA GLU A 70 4.11 5.81 -3.66
C GLU A 70 3.54 6.72 -2.57
N HIS A 71 2.61 6.20 -1.74
CA HIS A 71 1.83 7.02 -0.80
C HIS A 71 2.21 6.83 0.68
N CYS A 72 2.99 5.80 1.02
CA CYS A 72 3.42 5.56 2.39
C CYS A 72 4.56 6.52 2.77
N LYS A 73 4.30 7.42 3.73
CA LYS A 73 5.28 8.39 4.24
C LYS A 73 6.31 7.78 5.21
N ALA A 74 6.05 6.58 5.71
CA ALA A 74 6.93 5.90 6.66
C ALA A 74 8.00 5.08 5.95
N LYS A 75 9.10 4.78 6.64
CA LYS A 75 10.14 3.87 6.12
C LYS A 75 9.54 2.47 5.93
N ILE A 76 9.80 1.88 4.77
CA ILE A 76 9.27 0.56 4.38
C ILE A 76 10.38 -0.49 4.53
N ILE A 77 10.07 -1.60 5.20
CA ILE A 77 10.93 -2.78 5.27
C ILE A 77 10.30 -3.86 4.37
N GLY A 78 10.90 -4.09 3.20
CA GLY A 78 10.47 -5.12 2.27
C GLY A 78 11.04 -6.49 2.64
N VAL A 79 10.19 -7.50 2.83
CA VAL A 79 10.58 -8.89 3.09
C VAL A 79 10.09 -9.78 1.94
N THR A 80 11.02 -10.39 1.21
CA THR A 80 10.73 -11.29 0.08
C THR A 80 11.47 -12.63 0.25
N GLY A 81 11.09 -13.62 -0.55
CA GLY A 81 11.67 -14.98 -0.54
C GLY A 81 10.61 -16.07 -0.61
N THR A 82 10.97 -17.29 -1.03
CA THR A 82 9.98 -18.37 -1.21
C THR A 82 9.41 -18.87 0.12
N LYS A 83 10.25 -18.96 1.16
CA LYS A 83 9.89 -19.44 2.50
C LYS A 83 10.33 -18.42 3.57
N GLY A 84 9.76 -18.53 4.77
CA GLY A 84 10.21 -17.73 5.93
C GLY A 84 9.68 -16.29 6.01
N LYS A 85 9.12 -15.70 4.95
CA LYS A 85 8.60 -14.31 4.93
C LYS A 85 7.74 -13.96 6.15
N GLY A 86 6.73 -14.78 6.46
CA GLY A 86 5.82 -14.56 7.59
C GLY A 86 6.57 -14.52 8.93
N THR A 87 7.44 -15.52 9.17
CA THR A 87 8.26 -15.60 10.38
C THR A 87 9.21 -14.41 10.50
N THR A 88 9.91 -14.07 9.41
CA THR A 88 10.82 -12.92 9.37
C THR A 88 10.08 -11.60 9.66
N CYS A 89 8.91 -11.38 9.06
CA CYS A 89 8.08 -10.20 9.36
C CYS A 89 7.67 -10.15 10.84
N SER A 90 7.27 -11.28 11.42
CA SER A 90 6.90 -11.36 12.84
C SER A 90 8.08 -11.05 13.76
N ILE A 91 9.27 -11.58 13.47
CA ILE A 91 10.49 -11.31 14.25
C ILE A 91 10.86 -9.82 14.17
N ILE A 92 10.89 -9.25 12.96
CA ILE A 92 11.16 -7.81 12.76
C ILE A 92 10.16 -6.97 13.57
N THR A 93 8.88 -7.31 13.52
CA THR A 93 7.83 -6.61 14.26
C THR A 93 8.06 -6.68 15.77
N SER A 94 8.41 -7.86 16.31
CA SER A 94 8.67 -8.05 17.74
C SER A 94 9.89 -7.26 18.21
N ILE A 95 10.98 -7.26 17.42
CA ILE A 95 12.20 -6.50 17.73
C ILE A 95 11.89 -5.00 17.78
N LEU A 96 11.22 -4.47 16.75
CA LEU A 96 10.89 -3.04 16.69
C LEU A 96 9.98 -2.62 17.86
N ARG A 97 8.96 -3.41 18.19
CA ARG A 97 8.08 -3.13 19.33
C ARG A 97 8.83 -3.12 20.66
N SER A 98 9.73 -4.08 20.87
CA SER A 98 10.55 -4.16 22.08
C SER A 98 11.45 -2.93 22.23
N ILE A 99 12.16 -2.55 21.16
CA ILE A 99 13.01 -1.35 21.14
C ILE A 99 12.18 -0.09 21.42
N MET A 100 11.02 0.06 20.79
CA MET A 100 10.14 1.22 21.00
C MET A 100 9.65 1.32 22.45
N GLN A 101 9.33 0.20 23.09
CA GLN A 101 8.95 0.16 24.51
C GLN A 101 10.11 0.54 25.43
N GLN A 102 11.30 -0.01 25.20
CA GLN A 102 12.50 0.28 26.00
C GLN A 102 12.92 1.76 25.88
N LEU A 103 12.85 2.32 24.69
CA LEU A 103 13.16 3.73 24.44
C LEU A 103 12.07 4.70 24.94
N ARG A 104 10.99 4.19 25.57
CA ARG A 104 9.79 4.96 25.93
C ARG A 104 9.32 5.85 24.77
N TRP A 105 9.33 5.29 23.57
CA TRP A 105 9.01 6.05 22.36
C TRP A 105 7.58 6.58 22.45
N GLN A 106 7.44 7.91 22.47
CA GLN A 106 6.16 8.62 22.51
C GLN A 106 5.76 9.00 21.08
N PRO A 107 4.63 8.48 20.54
CA PRO A 107 4.19 8.76 19.18
C PRO A 107 4.02 10.25 18.87
N GLN A 108 3.63 11.05 19.88
CA GLN A 108 3.44 12.50 19.76
C GLN A 108 4.69 13.25 19.29
N ARG A 109 5.89 12.81 19.68
CA ARG A 109 7.15 13.51 19.39
C ARG A 109 7.50 13.52 17.90
N PHE A 110 6.92 12.64 17.08
CA PHE A 110 7.25 12.53 15.65
C PHE A 110 6.63 13.65 14.80
N ARG A 111 5.50 14.26 15.22
CA ARG A 111 4.91 15.40 14.49
C ARG A 111 5.80 16.65 14.56
N ASP A 112 6.52 16.84 15.67
CA ASP A 112 7.36 18.02 15.88
C ASP A 112 8.65 17.95 15.05
N TYR A 113 9.23 16.76 14.85
CA TYR A 113 10.45 16.56 14.06
C TYR A 113 10.23 16.57 12.53
N VAL A 114 9.00 16.43 12.05
CA VAL A 114 8.71 16.57 10.61
C VAL A 114 8.57 18.04 10.21
N HIS A 115 8.15 18.92 11.13
CA HIS A 115 8.15 20.37 10.91
C HIS A 115 9.48 21.05 11.19
N LEU A 116 10.28 20.51 12.12
CA LEU A 116 11.66 20.95 12.38
C LEU A 116 12.62 20.07 11.59
N GLY A 117 12.90 20.45 10.35
CA GLY A 117 13.71 19.72 9.38
C GLY A 117 14.80 18.85 9.99
N TRP A 118 14.77 17.56 9.63
CA TRP A 118 15.82 16.58 9.92
C TRP A 118 17.15 17.05 9.29
N LYS A 119 17.93 17.86 10.01
CA LYS A 119 19.33 18.11 9.68
C LYS A 119 20.13 16.89 10.14
N ASP A 120 20.61 16.11 9.17
CA ASP A 120 21.65 15.09 9.38
C ASP A 120 22.83 15.74 10.11
N SER A 121 23.25 15.15 11.22
CA SER A 121 24.41 15.56 12.01
C SER A 121 25.74 15.08 11.42
N ARG A 122 25.77 14.61 10.17
CA ARG A 122 27.00 14.41 9.40
C ARG A 122 27.23 15.62 8.53
N GLY A 123 27.97 16.58 9.07
CA GLY A 123 28.65 17.58 8.27
C GLY A 123 29.68 16.90 7.38
N VAL A 124 29.36 16.72 6.11
CA VAL A 124 30.28 16.84 4.97
C VAL A 124 29.48 17.48 3.84
N LEU A 125 30.08 18.50 3.24
CA LEU A 125 29.55 19.45 2.24
C LEU A 125 28.82 18.79 1.06
#